data_AF-T0RF73-F1
#
_entry.id   AF-T0RF73-F1
#
_cell.length_a   1.000
_cell.length_b   1.000
_cell.length_c   1.000
_cell.angle_alpha   90.00
_cell.angle_beta   90.00
_cell.angle_gamma   90.00
#
_symmetry.space_group_name_H-M   'P 1'
#
loop_
_entity.id
_entity.type
_entity.pdbx_description
1 polymer ?
#
loop_
_entity_poly.entity_id
_entity_poly.type
_entity_poly.pdbx_seq_one_letter_code
_entity_poly.pdbx_strand_id
1 'polypeptide(L)'
;MHRSLIVAALVASAAAQFTPGTCNKELTDAAFACAKLFPSASGSPAESFNKIASPDGHLRICYGDAPECNDLQRLALTPAGDCTVQVWKGGYVNLKTIISPCPSPLPPRVQEKRLCTATGLIVSEFYGRIYTDIVRHNDNEIFLYNVIIKTLVAKSNGQCLEAVPGPPHPYLGDGGVMTVPCRPSEPLQQWTFQDQRVAATTAGMASFCLNTNPFLRGSGANVAPCNVGQLSTTTFVDCASLTTSYITIKTLKSGNRLSEYYTSLYANAPANNYNELFVWDQANKMLKVASNNQCLDAYKDNADGKVQVHTYPCDVNNGNQKWNYNTNTKTLEHATHAGQCLDADPTYADHHAQMWACTPNNINQQWSLDTFFG
;
A
#
# COMPACT_ATOMS: atom_id res chain seq x y z
N MET A 1 -59.45 18.31 66.17
CA MET A 1 -60.06 18.22 64.84
C MET A 1 -58.96 17.94 63.83
N HIS A 2 -59.06 16.78 63.18
CA HIS A 2 -58.42 16.28 61.95
C HIS A 2 -57.02 16.77 61.54
N ARG A 3 -56.06 15.83 61.62
CA ARG A 3 -54.82 15.78 60.84
C ARG A 3 -55.17 15.54 59.37
N SER A 4 -54.62 16.34 58.47
CA SER A 4 -54.59 16.04 57.03
C SER A 4 -53.14 15.80 56.60
N LEU A 5 -52.86 14.54 56.26
CA LEU A 5 -51.69 14.10 55.53
C LEU A 5 -51.81 14.57 54.08
N ILE A 6 -50.80 15.27 53.56
CA ILE A 6 -50.60 15.41 52.11
C ILE A 6 -49.26 14.78 51.78
N VAL A 7 -49.37 13.70 51.01
CA VAL A 7 -48.31 12.83 50.51
C VAL A 7 -47.49 13.60 49.46
N ALA A 8 -46.18 13.70 49.67
CA ALA A 8 -45.25 14.13 48.63
C ALA A 8 -45.12 13.02 47.57
N ALA A 9 -45.62 13.28 46.37
CA ALA A 9 -45.42 12.40 45.23
C ALA A 9 -43.97 12.51 44.75
N LEU A 10 -43.18 11.48 45.05
CA LEU A 10 -41.91 11.19 44.37
C LEU A 10 -42.21 10.95 42.88
N VAL A 11 -41.92 11.94 42.04
CA VAL A 11 -41.81 11.71 40.60
C VAL A 11 -40.49 10.96 40.40
N ALA A 12 -40.58 9.64 40.34
CA ALA A 12 -39.51 8.83 39.79
C ALA A 12 -39.35 9.23 38.32
N SER A 13 -38.32 10.04 38.03
CA SER A 13 -37.83 10.19 36.67
C SER A 13 -37.34 8.83 36.22
N ALA A 14 -38.19 8.09 35.52
CA ALA A 14 -37.73 7.01 34.67
C ALA A 14 -36.78 7.67 33.67
N ALA A 15 -35.47 7.52 33.91
CA ALA A 15 -34.49 7.70 32.86
C ALA A 15 -34.84 6.63 31.82
N ALA A 16 -35.62 7.03 30.81
CA ALA A 16 -35.85 6.22 29.64
C ALA A 16 -34.47 5.93 29.05
N GLN A 17 -34.03 4.69 29.14
CA GLN A 17 -32.95 4.18 28.31
C GLN A 17 -33.41 4.41 26.87
N PHE A 18 -32.82 5.39 26.18
CA PHE A 18 -33.08 5.66 24.77
C PHE A 18 -32.75 4.38 23.97
N THR A 19 -33.76 3.59 23.64
CA THR A 19 -33.70 2.68 22.50
C THR A 19 -33.85 3.56 21.25
N PRO A 20 -32.86 3.61 20.34
CA PRO A 20 -33.06 4.25 19.04
C PRO A 20 -34.32 3.67 18.40
N GLY A 21 -35.26 4.52 17.99
CA GLY A 21 -36.57 4.10 17.51
C GLY A 21 -36.44 3.09 16.37
N THR A 22 -37.18 1.99 16.44
CA THR A 22 -37.26 1.02 15.35
C THR A 22 -37.72 1.72 14.07
N CYS A 23 -37.13 1.38 12.93
CA CYS A 23 -37.54 1.94 11.65
C CYS A 23 -39.02 1.68 11.37
N ASN A 24 -39.69 2.62 10.70
CA ASN A 24 -41.05 2.42 10.23
C ASN A 24 -41.11 1.33 9.15
N LYS A 25 -42.33 0.89 8.78
CA LYS A 25 -42.51 -0.20 7.81
C LYS A 25 -41.88 0.12 6.45
N GLU A 26 -42.02 1.34 5.96
CA GLU A 26 -41.49 1.77 4.66
C GLU A 26 -39.95 1.67 4.61
N LEU A 27 -39.26 2.22 5.61
CA LEU A 27 -37.80 2.13 5.72
C LEU A 27 -37.32 0.69 5.91
N THR A 28 -38.05 -0.09 6.70
CA THR A 28 -37.72 -1.51 6.93
C THR A 28 -37.86 -2.31 5.64
N ASP A 29 -38.95 -2.12 4.89
CA ASP A 29 -39.19 -2.79 3.61
C ASP A 29 -38.13 -2.39 2.58
N ALA A 30 -37.80 -1.09 2.47
CA ALA A 30 -36.75 -0.60 1.59
C ALA A 30 -35.37 -1.15 1.97
N ALA A 31 -35.06 -1.23 3.27
CA ALA A 31 -33.81 -1.79 3.77
C ALA A 31 -33.64 -3.26 3.39
N PHE A 32 -34.67 -4.08 3.60
CA PHE A 32 -34.62 -5.50 3.25
C PHE A 32 -34.76 -5.76 1.75
N ALA A 33 -35.44 -4.89 0.99
CA ALA A 33 -35.44 -4.96 -0.47
C ALA A 33 -34.03 -4.75 -1.03
N CYS A 34 -33.32 -3.74 -0.55
CA CYS A 34 -31.93 -3.50 -0.90
C CYS A 34 -31.01 -4.65 -0.47
N ALA A 35 -31.14 -5.15 0.76
CA ALA A 35 -30.31 -6.22 1.30
C ALA A 35 -30.33 -7.51 0.45
N LYS A 36 -31.44 -7.81 -0.24
CA LYS A 36 -31.55 -8.97 -1.14
C LYS A 36 -30.56 -8.92 -2.32
N LEU A 37 -30.14 -7.73 -2.74
CA LEU A 37 -29.15 -7.55 -3.81
C LEU A 37 -27.71 -7.76 -3.36
N PHE A 38 -27.50 -7.88 -2.05
CA PHE A 38 -26.21 -8.10 -1.41
C PHE A 38 -26.23 -9.42 -0.64
N PRO A 39 -26.23 -10.57 -1.35
CA PRO A 39 -26.46 -11.87 -0.75
C PRO A 39 -25.40 -12.19 0.32
N SER A 40 -25.85 -12.71 1.45
CA SER A 40 -25.00 -13.23 2.53
C SER A 40 -24.64 -14.68 2.26
N ALA A 41 -23.36 -15.05 2.43
CA ALA A 41 -22.93 -16.44 2.32
C ALA A 41 -23.51 -17.31 3.45
N SER A 42 -23.73 -16.71 4.61
CA SER A 42 -24.34 -17.35 5.79
C SER A 42 -25.87 -17.26 5.84
N GLY A 43 -26.50 -16.55 4.90
CA GLY A 43 -27.93 -16.19 4.95
C GLY A 43 -28.29 -15.16 6.03
N SER A 44 -27.30 -14.58 6.73
CA SER A 44 -27.48 -13.58 7.77
C SER A 44 -27.77 -12.20 7.17
N PRO A 45 -28.89 -11.55 7.52
CA PRO A 45 -29.17 -10.19 7.07
C PRO A 45 -28.08 -9.18 7.48
N ALA A 46 -27.42 -9.39 8.62
CA ALA A 46 -26.35 -8.51 9.09
C ALA A 46 -25.16 -8.45 8.11
N GLU A 47 -24.81 -9.58 7.47
CA GLU A 47 -23.74 -9.62 6.47
C GLU A 47 -24.14 -8.85 5.20
N SER A 48 -25.41 -8.90 4.80
CA SER A 48 -25.94 -8.10 3.69
C SER A 48 -25.84 -6.59 3.97
N PHE A 49 -26.18 -6.16 5.19
CA PHE A 49 -26.03 -4.76 5.59
C PHE A 49 -24.57 -4.31 5.66
N ASN A 50 -23.64 -5.18 6.10
CA ASN A 50 -22.21 -4.88 6.04
C ASN A 50 -21.72 -4.70 4.59
N LYS A 51 -22.23 -5.51 3.65
CA LYS A 51 -21.91 -5.35 2.21
C LYS A 51 -22.48 -4.05 1.66
N ILE A 52 -23.69 -3.66 2.05
CA ILE A 52 -24.26 -2.34 1.69
C ILE A 52 -23.38 -1.19 2.21
N ALA A 53 -22.97 -1.25 3.48
CA ALA A 53 -22.14 -0.22 4.11
C ALA A 53 -20.70 -0.16 3.57
N SER A 54 -20.24 -1.21 2.89
CA SER A 54 -18.90 -1.23 2.31
C SER A 54 -18.76 -0.16 1.22
N PRO A 55 -17.55 0.36 0.96
CA PRO A 55 -17.32 1.30 -0.13
C PRO A 55 -17.84 0.81 -1.49
N ASP A 56 -17.73 -0.50 -1.74
CA ASP A 56 -18.18 -1.14 -2.98
C ASP A 56 -19.70 -1.20 -3.09
N GLY A 57 -20.37 -1.57 -1.98
CA GLY A 57 -21.82 -1.58 -1.92
C GLY A 57 -22.42 -0.19 -2.07
N HIS A 58 -21.81 0.79 -1.39
CA HIS A 58 -22.19 2.19 -1.50
C HIS A 58 -22.06 2.71 -2.94
N LEU A 59 -20.91 2.48 -3.59
CA LEU A 59 -20.71 2.87 -4.98
C LEU A 59 -21.66 2.17 -5.94
N ARG A 60 -21.95 0.88 -5.73
CA ARG A 60 -22.94 0.13 -6.53
C ARG A 60 -24.32 0.78 -6.48
N ILE A 61 -24.77 1.21 -5.29
CA ILE A 61 -26.02 1.97 -5.12
C ILE A 61 -25.93 3.30 -5.86
N CYS A 62 -24.84 4.04 -5.66
CA CYS A 62 -24.65 5.37 -6.25
C CYS A 62 -24.56 5.39 -7.78
N TYR A 63 -24.05 4.32 -8.40
CA TYR A 63 -24.07 4.19 -9.86
C TYR A 63 -25.42 3.74 -10.42
N GLY A 64 -26.38 3.35 -9.57
CA GLY A 64 -27.70 2.86 -10.00
C GLY A 64 -27.75 1.38 -10.37
N ASP A 65 -26.73 0.58 -10.01
CA ASP A 65 -26.70 -0.87 -10.27
C ASP A 65 -27.62 -1.68 -9.34
N ALA A 66 -28.18 -1.01 -8.33
CA ALA A 66 -29.06 -1.57 -7.33
C ALA A 66 -30.32 -0.70 -7.21
N PRO A 67 -31.19 -0.68 -8.24
CA PRO A 67 -32.34 0.21 -8.28
C PRO A 67 -33.32 -0.01 -7.12
N GLU A 68 -33.40 -1.23 -6.58
CA GLU A 68 -34.19 -1.56 -5.40
C GLU A 68 -33.65 -0.92 -4.11
N CYS A 69 -32.43 -0.37 -4.13
CA CYS A 69 -31.86 0.43 -3.05
C CYS A 69 -32.19 1.92 -3.15
N ASN A 70 -32.83 2.39 -4.23
CA ASN A 70 -33.11 3.81 -4.42
C ASN A 70 -34.02 4.39 -3.33
N ASP A 71 -35.04 3.63 -2.91
CA ASP A 71 -35.91 4.06 -1.81
C ASP A 71 -35.17 4.09 -0.47
N LEU A 72 -34.31 3.10 -0.22
CA LEU A 72 -33.47 3.10 0.97
C LEU A 72 -32.53 4.31 0.98
N GLN A 73 -31.86 4.60 -0.14
CA GLN A 73 -30.96 5.73 -0.30
C GLN A 73 -31.69 7.07 -0.08
N ARG A 74 -32.90 7.20 -0.61
CA ARG A 74 -33.73 8.41 -0.45
C ARG A 74 -34.24 8.60 0.98
N LEU A 75 -34.76 7.53 1.59
CA LEU A 75 -35.42 7.60 2.90
C LEU A 75 -34.41 7.65 4.05
N ALA A 76 -33.32 6.87 3.99
CA ALA A 76 -32.34 6.76 5.07
C ALA A 76 -31.47 8.02 5.23
N LEU A 77 -31.39 8.88 4.20
CA LEU A 77 -30.71 10.18 4.28
C LEU A 77 -31.55 11.29 4.94
N THR A 78 -32.81 11.01 5.27
CA THR A 78 -33.66 11.93 6.05
C THR A 78 -33.48 11.68 7.55
N PRO A 79 -33.98 12.57 8.43
CA PRO A 79 -33.99 12.31 9.88
C PRO A 79 -34.68 10.98 10.26
N ALA A 80 -35.61 10.48 9.44
CA ALA A 80 -36.27 9.20 9.67
C ALA A 80 -35.32 8.00 9.54
N GLY A 81 -34.18 8.15 8.86
CA GLY A 81 -33.15 7.13 8.72
C GLY A 81 -32.30 6.89 9.97
N ASP A 82 -32.40 7.75 10.99
CA ASP A 82 -31.78 7.52 12.30
C ASP A 82 -32.63 6.55 13.13
N CYS A 83 -32.74 5.32 12.62
CA CYS A 83 -33.60 4.28 13.14
C CYS A 83 -32.91 2.92 13.02
N THR A 84 -33.37 1.95 13.80
CA THR A 84 -32.77 0.61 13.80
C THR A 84 -33.65 -0.45 13.13
N VAL A 85 -33.02 -1.32 12.35
CA VAL A 85 -33.62 -2.53 11.77
C VAL A 85 -33.07 -3.74 12.52
N GLN A 86 -33.94 -4.66 12.92
CA GLN A 86 -33.55 -5.90 13.56
C GLN A 86 -33.04 -6.91 12.51
N VAL A 87 -31.79 -7.36 12.64
CA VAL A 87 -31.12 -8.22 11.65
C VAL A 87 -30.93 -9.67 12.11
N TRP A 88 -30.94 -9.91 13.43
CA TRP A 88 -30.89 -11.23 14.05
C TRP A 88 -31.34 -11.14 15.52
N LYS A 89 -31.51 -12.25 16.24
CA LYS A 89 -31.93 -12.30 17.66
C LYS A 89 -31.21 -11.26 18.54
N GLY A 90 -31.86 -10.12 18.80
CA GLY A 90 -31.31 -9.01 19.57
C GLY A 90 -30.22 -8.17 18.86
N GLY A 91 -29.89 -8.47 17.60
CA GLY A 91 -28.96 -7.71 16.77
C GLY A 91 -29.70 -6.65 15.96
N TYR A 92 -29.21 -5.41 16.02
CA TYR A 92 -29.80 -4.25 15.36
C TYR A 92 -28.76 -3.50 14.54
N VAL A 93 -29.18 -2.94 13.42
CA VAL A 93 -28.36 -2.08 12.55
C VAL A 93 -29.04 -0.73 12.42
N ASN A 94 -28.31 0.36 12.65
CA ASN A 94 -28.83 1.71 12.43
C ASN A 94 -28.63 2.09 10.95
N LEU A 95 -29.70 2.46 10.23
CA LEU A 95 -29.59 2.75 8.79
C LEU A 95 -28.72 3.98 8.49
N LYS A 96 -28.64 4.94 9.40
CA LYS A 96 -27.79 6.13 9.29
C LYS A 96 -26.29 5.81 9.31
N THR A 97 -25.89 4.65 9.83
CA THR A 97 -24.49 4.19 9.80
C THR A 97 -24.16 3.36 8.57
N ILE A 98 -25.17 2.99 7.78
CA ILE A 98 -25.03 2.11 6.61
C ILE A 98 -25.14 2.91 5.32
N ILE A 99 -26.02 3.89 5.29
CA ILE A 99 -26.30 4.72 4.12
C ILE A 99 -25.66 6.08 4.29
N SER A 100 -24.91 6.50 3.28
CA SER A 100 -24.30 7.83 3.21
C SER A 100 -24.66 8.51 1.89
N PRO A 101 -24.51 9.84 1.75
CA PRO A 101 -24.70 10.50 0.46
C PRO A 101 -23.73 9.99 -0.60
N CYS A 102 -24.17 9.99 -1.85
CA CYS A 102 -23.28 9.64 -2.97
C CYS A 102 -22.22 10.72 -3.18
N PRO A 103 -20.96 10.33 -3.49
CA PRO A 103 -19.91 11.29 -3.82
C PRO A 103 -20.31 12.20 -4.99
N SER A 104 -19.94 13.48 -4.92
CA SER A 104 -20.12 14.45 -5.99
C SER A 104 -18.81 15.20 -6.24
N PRO A 105 -18.14 15.02 -7.40
CA PRO A 105 -18.54 14.14 -8.51
C PRO A 105 -18.43 12.65 -8.16
N LEU A 106 -19.25 11.81 -8.81
CA LEU A 106 -19.11 10.36 -8.71
C LEU A 106 -17.77 9.93 -9.31
N PRO A 107 -17.01 9.04 -8.64
CA PRO A 107 -15.79 8.51 -9.24
C PRO A 107 -16.11 7.79 -10.55
N PRO A 108 -15.16 7.70 -11.51
CA PRO A 108 -15.35 6.86 -12.69
C PRO A 108 -15.45 5.39 -12.29
N ARG A 109 -16.41 4.66 -12.91
CA ARG A 109 -16.58 3.22 -12.72
C ARG A 109 -15.32 2.44 -13.14
N VAL A 110 -14.71 2.88 -14.23
CA VAL A 110 -13.47 2.32 -14.77
C VAL A 110 -12.38 3.35 -14.58
N GLN A 111 -11.30 2.95 -13.94
CA GLN A 111 -10.15 3.79 -13.65
C GLN A 111 -8.92 3.21 -14.32
N GLU A 112 -8.13 4.06 -14.97
CA GLU A 112 -6.80 3.64 -15.39
C GLU A 112 -5.91 3.48 -14.15
N LYS A 113 -5.29 2.32 -14.04
CA LYS A 113 -4.34 1.98 -12.98
C LYS A 113 -3.03 1.56 -13.59
N ARG A 114 -1.96 1.94 -12.90
CA ARG A 114 -0.61 1.41 -13.11
C ARG A 114 -0.23 0.69 -11.83
N LEU A 115 0.31 -0.51 -11.98
CA LEU A 115 0.73 -1.32 -10.85
C LEU A 115 2.24 -1.26 -10.75
N CYS A 116 2.79 -1.01 -9.57
CA CYS A 116 4.23 -0.90 -9.36
C CYS A 116 4.69 -1.75 -8.18
N THR A 117 5.94 -2.21 -8.21
CA THR A 117 6.63 -2.74 -7.04
C THR A 117 7.04 -1.59 -6.12
N ALA A 118 7.34 -1.89 -4.85
CA ALA A 118 7.87 -0.90 -3.90
C ALA A 118 9.20 -0.25 -4.37
N THR A 119 9.95 -0.93 -5.23
CA THR A 119 11.20 -0.45 -5.83
C THR A 119 11.00 0.37 -7.11
N GLY A 120 9.76 0.54 -7.58
CA GLY A 120 9.42 1.38 -8.73
C GLY A 120 9.42 0.69 -10.09
N LEU A 121 9.48 -0.65 -10.16
CA LEU A 121 9.21 -1.38 -11.40
C LEU A 121 7.71 -1.36 -11.69
N ILE A 122 7.33 -1.11 -12.95
CA ILE A 122 5.94 -1.13 -13.40
C ILE A 122 5.55 -2.50 -13.94
N VAL A 123 4.31 -2.91 -13.72
CA VAL A 123 3.71 -4.08 -14.35
C VAL A 123 3.46 -3.83 -15.83
N SER A 124 3.79 -4.82 -16.65
CA SER A 124 3.54 -4.79 -18.08
C SER A 124 2.97 -6.12 -18.56
N GLU A 125 2.09 -6.06 -19.56
CA GLU A 125 1.56 -7.23 -20.27
C GLU A 125 2.30 -7.46 -21.58
N PHE A 126 2.58 -8.73 -21.91
CA PHE A 126 3.13 -9.14 -23.20
C PHE A 126 2.71 -10.57 -23.55
N TYR A 127 1.95 -10.71 -24.65
CA TYR A 127 1.44 -11.99 -25.17
C TYR A 127 0.75 -12.86 -24.11
N GLY A 128 -0.10 -12.26 -23.28
CA GLY A 128 -0.85 -12.97 -22.24
C GLY A 128 -0.11 -13.10 -20.92
N ARG A 129 1.19 -12.78 -20.87
CA ARG A 129 2.02 -12.88 -19.66
C ARG A 129 2.20 -11.52 -18.99
N ILE A 130 2.45 -11.56 -17.70
CA ILE A 130 2.70 -10.37 -16.89
C ILE A 130 4.14 -10.40 -16.40
N TYR A 131 4.81 -9.26 -16.50
CA TYR A 131 6.17 -9.07 -16.03
C TYR A 131 6.32 -7.66 -15.46
N THR A 132 7.49 -7.36 -14.90
CA THR A 132 7.81 -6.04 -14.38
C THR A 132 9.06 -5.47 -15.01
N ASP A 133 9.04 -4.18 -15.31
CA ASP A 133 10.16 -3.49 -15.95
C ASP A 133 10.13 -1.98 -15.66
N ILE A 134 10.98 -1.20 -16.31
CA ILE A 134 10.96 0.26 -16.30
C ILE A 134 9.74 0.80 -17.04
N VAL A 135 9.31 2.00 -16.65
CA VAL A 135 8.23 2.73 -17.31
C VAL A 135 8.65 3.16 -18.72
N ARG A 136 7.84 2.80 -19.71
CA ARG A 136 7.96 3.14 -21.14
C ARG A 136 6.77 3.94 -21.67
N HIS A 137 5.76 4.20 -20.85
CA HIS A 137 4.60 5.05 -21.17
C HIS A 137 3.76 4.54 -22.35
N ASN A 138 3.58 3.22 -22.45
CA ASN A 138 2.74 2.60 -23.47
C ASN A 138 1.46 2.01 -22.85
N ASP A 139 0.60 1.44 -23.68
CA ASP A 139 -0.66 0.83 -23.21
C ASP A 139 -0.50 -0.50 -22.48
N ASN A 140 0.64 -1.21 -22.63
CA ASN A 140 0.84 -2.49 -21.95
C ASN A 140 1.15 -2.35 -20.47
N GLU A 141 1.37 -1.13 -20.00
CA GLU A 141 1.57 -0.75 -18.60
C GLU A 141 0.28 -0.27 -17.92
N ILE A 142 -0.83 -0.20 -18.64
CA ILE A 142 -2.08 0.38 -18.17
C ILE A 142 -3.11 -0.73 -18.01
N PHE A 143 -3.73 -0.78 -16.83
CA PHE A 143 -4.82 -1.68 -16.50
C PHE A 143 -6.08 -0.88 -16.21
N LEU A 144 -7.17 -1.21 -16.90
CA LEU A 144 -8.48 -0.64 -16.67
C LEU A 144 -9.14 -1.39 -15.51
N TYR A 145 -9.18 -0.76 -14.34
CA TYR A 145 -9.78 -1.34 -13.14
C TYR A 145 -11.26 -0.96 -13.04
N ASN A 146 -12.14 -1.95 -13.00
CA ASN A 146 -13.54 -1.74 -12.72
C ASN A 146 -13.81 -1.83 -11.21
N VAL A 147 -14.21 -0.73 -10.59
CA VAL A 147 -14.34 -0.65 -9.13
C VAL A 147 -15.50 -1.48 -8.57
N ILE A 148 -16.46 -1.91 -9.39
CA ILE A 148 -17.64 -2.69 -8.95
C ILE A 148 -17.41 -4.18 -9.11
N ILE A 149 -17.06 -4.63 -10.33
CA ILE A 149 -16.84 -6.06 -10.61
C ILE A 149 -15.39 -6.49 -10.36
N LYS A 150 -14.52 -5.57 -9.93
CA LYS A 150 -13.15 -5.83 -9.48
C LYS A 150 -12.21 -6.42 -10.53
N THR A 151 -12.53 -6.29 -11.81
CA THR A 151 -11.65 -6.79 -12.88
C THR A 151 -10.56 -5.78 -13.23
N LEU A 152 -9.37 -6.29 -13.57
CA LEU A 152 -8.25 -5.53 -14.14
C LEU A 152 -8.08 -5.95 -15.60
N VAL A 153 -8.42 -5.08 -16.54
CA VAL A 153 -8.27 -5.35 -17.98
C VAL A 153 -6.98 -4.73 -18.48
N ALA A 154 -6.07 -5.53 -19.04
CA ALA A 154 -4.88 -4.99 -19.69
C ALA A 154 -5.29 -4.19 -20.93
N LYS A 155 -4.90 -2.91 -20.99
CA LYS A 155 -5.29 -2.02 -22.09
C LYS A 155 -4.68 -2.44 -23.43
N SER A 156 -3.52 -3.09 -23.40
CA SER A 156 -2.81 -3.62 -24.57
C SER A 156 -3.57 -4.69 -25.35
N ASN A 157 -4.32 -5.57 -24.68
CA ASN A 157 -4.96 -6.72 -25.31
C ASN A 157 -6.46 -6.89 -24.99
N GLY A 158 -7.01 -6.06 -24.11
CA GLY A 158 -8.42 -6.08 -23.72
C GLY A 158 -8.83 -7.29 -22.88
N GLN A 159 -7.88 -8.06 -22.36
CA GLN A 159 -8.10 -9.26 -21.56
C GLN A 159 -7.97 -8.98 -20.06
N CYS A 160 -8.65 -9.79 -19.24
CA CYS A 160 -8.65 -9.66 -17.80
C CYS A 160 -7.47 -10.39 -17.18
N LEU A 161 -6.87 -9.76 -16.17
CA LEU A 161 -5.85 -10.38 -15.32
C LEU A 161 -6.49 -11.50 -14.50
N GLU A 162 -5.91 -12.70 -14.54
CA GLU A 162 -6.38 -13.88 -13.81
C GLU A 162 -5.23 -14.48 -12.98
N ALA A 163 -5.53 -14.75 -11.71
CA ALA A 163 -4.66 -15.51 -10.83
C ALA A 163 -4.80 -17.01 -11.13
N VAL A 164 -3.68 -17.72 -11.22
CA VAL A 164 -3.63 -19.18 -11.41
C VAL A 164 -2.81 -19.80 -10.27
N PRO A 165 -3.37 -19.94 -9.05
CA PRO A 165 -2.65 -20.46 -7.88
C PRO A 165 -2.09 -21.87 -8.09
N GLY A 166 -0.92 -22.16 -7.52
CA GLY A 166 -0.28 -23.48 -7.61
C GLY A 166 -0.94 -24.52 -6.68
N PRO A 167 -1.25 -25.75 -7.15
CA PRO A 167 -1.76 -26.82 -6.29
C PRO A 167 -0.69 -27.36 -5.31
N PRO A 168 -1.06 -28.00 -4.18
CA PRO A 168 -2.39 -28.48 -3.78
C PRO A 168 -3.08 -27.69 -2.64
N HIS A 169 -4.42 -27.73 -2.61
CA HIS A 169 -5.25 -27.32 -1.48
C HIS A 169 -4.97 -28.18 -0.24
N PRO A 170 -4.97 -27.67 1.02
CA PRO A 170 -5.39 -26.33 1.47
C PRO A 170 -4.27 -25.27 1.49
N TYR A 171 -3.05 -25.64 1.13
CA TYR A 171 -1.90 -24.74 1.10
C TYR A 171 -1.52 -24.45 -0.35
N LEU A 172 -2.36 -23.66 -1.00
CA LEU A 172 -2.09 -23.20 -2.37
C LEU A 172 -0.78 -22.39 -2.35
N GLY A 173 0.19 -22.87 -3.13
CA GLY A 173 1.54 -22.29 -3.22
C GLY A 173 1.61 -21.18 -4.27
N ASP A 174 2.84 -20.81 -4.60
CA ASP A 174 3.12 -19.86 -5.66
C ASP A 174 2.52 -20.35 -6.99
N GLY A 175 1.84 -19.46 -7.69
CA GLY A 175 1.11 -19.72 -8.92
C GLY A 175 1.40 -18.71 -10.01
N GLY A 176 0.81 -18.91 -11.18
CA GLY A 176 0.93 -17.99 -12.31
C GLY A 176 -0.01 -16.80 -12.21
N VAL A 177 0.26 -15.79 -13.02
CA VAL A 177 -0.70 -14.74 -13.37
C VAL A 177 -0.61 -14.48 -14.86
N MET A 178 -1.76 -14.33 -15.50
CA MET A 178 -1.85 -14.15 -16.95
C MET A 178 -3.06 -13.30 -17.30
N THR A 179 -3.14 -12.87 -18.56
CA THR A 179 -4.38 -12.29 -19.10
C THR A 179 -5.13 -13.32 -19.91
N VAL A 180 -6.45 -13.33 -19.73
CA VAL A 180 -7.40 -14.26 -20.36
C VAL A 180 -8.70 -13.54 -20.70
N PRO A 181 -9.58 -14.11 -21.55
CA PRO A 181 -10.89 -13.52 -21.81
C PRO A 181 -11.67 -13.22 -20.52
N CYS A 182 -12.23 -12.01 -20.46
CA CYS A 182 -12.90 -11.51 -19.26
C CYS A 182 -14.16 -12.29 -18.89
N ARG A 183 -14.22 -12.73 -17.64
CA ARG A 183 -15.36 -13.38 -17.00
C ARG A 183 -15.64 -12.68 -15.66
N PRO A 184 -16.50 -11.65 -15.62
CA PRO A 184 -16.71 -10.83 -14.41
C PRO A 184 -17.14 -11.60 -13.15
N SER A 185 -17.75 -12.77 -13.32
CA SER A 185 -18.18 -13.65 -12.22
C SER A 185 -17.07 -14.59 -11.72
N GLU A 186 -15.93 -14.64 -12.39
CA GLU A 186 -14.80 -15.51 -12.04
C GLU A 186 -14.02 -14.92 -10.86
N PRO A 187 -14.00 -15.56 -9.68
CA PRO A 187 -13.35 -14.99 -8.49
C PRO A 187 -11.85 -14.74 -8.68
N LEU A 188 -11.18 -15.56 -9.48
CA LEU A 188 -9.74 -15.42 -9.76
C LEU A 188 -9.41 -14.26 -10.73
N GLN A 189 -10.43 -13.63 -11.32
CA GLN A 189 -10.30 -12.38 -12.09
C GLN A 189 -10.70 -11.14 -11.29
N GLN A 190 -11.08 -11.31 -10.02
CA GLN A 190 -11.48 -10.22 -9.14
C GLN A 190 -10.32 -9.82 -8.22
N TRP A 191 -9.89 -8.57 -8.34
CA TRP A 191 -8.74 -8.00 -7.67
C TRP A 191 -9.14 -6.83 -6.79
N THR A 192 -8.54 -6.76 -5.61
CA THR A 192 -8.75 -5.70 -4.63
C THR A 192 -7.43 -5.04 -4.29
N PHE A 193 -7.50 -3.74 -4.00
CA PHE A 193 -6.36 -2.95 -3.56
C PHE A 193 -6.53 -2.70 -2.06
N GLN A 194 -5.75 -3.41 -1.23
CA GLN A 194 -5.84 -3.31 0.23
C GLN A 194 -4.44 -3.45 0.85
N ASP A 195 -4.16 -2.72 1.93
CA ASP A 195 -2.90 -2.82 2.69
C ASP A 195 -1.61 -2.76 1.85
N GLN A 196 -1.59 -1.88 0.84
CA GLN A 196 -0.49 -1.74 -0.13
C GLN A 196 -0.25 -3.03 -0.95
N ARG A 197 -1.33 -3.74 -1.30
CA ARG A 197 -1.29 -4.97 -2.08
C ARG A 197 -2.39 -4.99 -3.13
N VAL A 198 -2.14 -5.71 -4.21
CA VAL A 198 -3.14 -6.12 -5.18
C VAL A 198 -3.41 -7.60 -4.96
N ALA A 199 -4.62 -7.92 -4.48
CA ALA A 199 -4.96 -9.26 -4.03
C ALA A 199 -6.25 -9.78 -4.66
N ALA A 200 -6.23 -11.05 -5.03
CA ALA A 200 -7.42 -11.82 -5.40
C ALA A 200 -7.85 -12.66 -4.20
N THR A 201 -9.13 -12.56 -3.83
CA THR A 201 -9.72 -13.35 -2.74
C THR A 201 -10.82 -14.21 -3.31
N THR A 202 -10.73 -15.51 -3.11
CA THR A 202 -11.81 -16.43 -3.49
C THR A 202 -12.50 -16.97 -2.23
N ALA A 203 -13.83 -17.00 -2.25
CA ALA A 203 -14.61 -17.51 -1.12
C ALA A 203 -14.15 -18.93 -0.72
N GLY A 204 -13.80 -19.11 0.55
CA GLY A 204 -13.31 -20.39 1.08
C GLY A 204 -11.83 -20.69 0.81
N MET A 205 -11.08 -19.78 0.17
CA MET A 205 -9.63 -19.90 -0.06
C MET A 205 -8.84 -18.76 0.60
N ALA A 206 -7.53 -18.98 0.79
CA ALA A 206 -6.60 -17.93 1.22
C ALA A 206 -6.55 -16.79 0.19
N SER A 207 -6.21 -15.58 0.64
CA SER A 207 -6.01 -14.43 -0.27
C SER A 207 -4.65 -14.56 -0.98
N PHE A 208 -4.64 -14.33 -2.28
CA PHE A 208 -3.45 -14.36 -3.13
C PHE A 208 -3.04 -12.96 -3.52
N CYS A 209 -1.77 -12.64 -3.34
CA CYS A 209 -1.21 -11.35 -3.67
C CYS A 209 -0.38 -11.47 -4.94
N LEU A 210 -0.53 -10.48 -5.82
CA LEU A 210 0.37 -10.33 -6.96
C LEU A 210 1.80 -10.12 -6.42
N ASN A 211 2.76 -10.80 -7.00
CA ASN A 211 4.13 -10.87 -6.50
C ASN A 211 5.14 -10.98 -7.65
N THR A 212 6.37 -10.52 -7.42
CA THR A 212 7.48 -10.65 -8.37
C THR A 212 8.82 -10.46 -7.64
N ASN A 213 9.94 -10.61 -8.35
CA ASN A 213 11.22 -10.13 -7.84
C ASN A 213 11.33 -8.60 -8.06
N PRO A 214 11.31 -7.78 -6.99
CA PRO A 214 11.29 -6.33 -7.13
C PRO A 214 12.67 -5.74 -7.50
N PHE A 215 13.74 -6.54 -7.57
CA PHE A 215 15.10 -6.07 -7.85
C PHE A 215 15.66 -6.56 -9.18
N LEU A 216 14.80 -7.12 -10.04
CA LEU A 216 15.21 -7.63 -11.34
C LEU A 216 14.20 -7.24 -12.41
N ARG A 217 14.63 -6.41 -13.35
CA ARG A 217 13.89 -6.08 -14.57
C ARG A 217 13.57 -7.31 -15.40
N GLY A 218 12.40 -7.29 -16.04
CA GLY A 218 11.89 -8.40 -16.84
C GLY A 218 11.42 -9.59 -16.01
N SER A 219 11.36 -9.48 -14.68
CA SER A 219 10.87 -10.56 -13.83
C SER A 219 9.40 -10.81 -14.11
N GLY A 220 9.06 -12.08 -14.34
CA GLY A 220 7.67 -12.52 -14.44
C GLY A 220 6.92 -12.23 -13.13
N ALA A 221 5.69 -11.75 -13.24
CA ALA A 221 4.79 -11.69 -12.11
C ALA A 221 4.20 -13.09 -11.84
N ASN A 222 3.88 -13.34 -10.59
CA ASN A 222 3.24 -14.54 -10.08
C ASN A 222 2.20 -14.15 -9.03
N VAL A 223 1.47 -15.13 -8.50
CA VAL A 223 0.67 -14.97 -7.30
C VAL A 223 1.23 -15.81 -6.18
N ALA A 224 1.23 -15.28 -4.97
CA ALA A 224 1.68 -15.98 -3.77
C ALA A 224 0.69 -15.73 -2.61
N PRO A 225 0.65 -16.58 -1.59
CA PRO A 225 -0.15 -16.31 -0.39
C PRO A 225 0.15 -14.92 0.19
N CYS A 226 -0.89 -14.15 0.49
CA CYS A 226 -0.71 -12.84 1.11
C CYS A 226 -0.18 -12.98 2.55
N ASN A 227 1.10 -12.70 2.78
CA ASN A 227 1.64 -12.56 4.14
C ASN A 227 1.21 -11.20 4.74
N VAL A 228 0.03 -11.18 5.35
CA VAL A 228 -0.58 -9.98 5.97
C VAL A 228 0.12 -9.51 7.25
N GLY A 229 1.09 -10.27 7.79
CA GLY A 229 1.83 -9.94 9.01
C GLY A 229 3.18 -9.22 8.81
N GLN A 230 3.66 -9.08 7.57
CA GLN A 230 4.91 -8.40 7.24
C GLN A 230 4.68 -7.50 6.04
N LEU A 231 5.10 -6.23 6.09
CA LEU A 231 5.14 -5.34 4.93
C LEU A 231 5.94 -6.04 3.82
N SER A 232 5.23 -6.60 2.83
CA SER A 232 5.88 -7.35 1.78
C SER A 232 6.36 -6.35 0.75
N THR A 233 7.65 -6.09 0.82
CA THR A 233 8.43 -5.36 -0.16
C THR A 233 8.43 -5.97 -1.57
N THR A 234 7.79 -7.13 -1.75
CA THR A 234 7.64 -7.87 -3.02
C THR A 234 6.25 -7.75 -3.63
N THR A 235 5.31 -7.07 -2.95
CA THR A 235 3.94 -6.91 -3.44
C THR A 235 3.74 -5.66 -4.28
N PHE A 236 2.73 -5.72 -5.15
CA PHE A 236 2.34 -4.63 -6.03
C PHE A 236 1.41 -3.65 -5.33
N VAL A 237 1.59 -2.37 -5.64
CA VAL A 237 0.74 -1.25 -5.24
C VAL A 237 0.21 -0.50 -6.45
N ASP A 238 -0.78 0.38 -6.24
CA ASP A 238 -1.07 1.44 -7.20
C ASP A 238 0.16 2.36 -7.27
N CYS A 239 0.75 2.56 -8.45
CA CYS A 239 1.90 3.44 -8.63
C CYS A 239 1.65 4.84 -8.08
N ALA A 240 0.39 5.33 -8.11
CA ALA A 240 0.03 6.64 -7.57
C ALA A 240 0.18 6.75 -6.05
N SER A 241 0.28 5.63 -5.34
CA SER A 241 0.51 5.58 -3.89
C SER A 241 2.01 5.55 -3.52
N LEU A 242 2.92 5.41 -4.49
CA LEU A 242 4.35 5.42 -4.23
C LEU A 242 4.82 6.84 -3.94
N THR A 243 5.23 7.08 -2.69
CA THR A 243 5.81 8.35 -2.27
C THR A 243 7.34 8.32 -2.20
N THR A 244 7.93 7.13 -2.33
CA THR A 244 9.36 6.92 -2.13
C THR A 244 10.03 6.56 -3.44
N SER A 245 11.10 7.29 -3.78
CA SER A 245 12.00 6.95 -4.88
C SER A 245 13.35 6.55 -4.29
N TYR A 246 13.80 5.33 -4.63
CA TYR A 246 15.10 4.83 -4.20
C TYR A 246 16.19 5.22 -5.19
N ILE A 247 17.39 5.39 -4.67
CA ILE A 247 18.63 5.52 -5.42
C ILE A 247 19.58 4.40 -5.02
N THR A 248 20.55 4.15 -5.88
CA THR A 248 21.76 3.38 -5.58
C THR A 248 22.96 4.31 -5.62
N ILE A 249 23.91 4.12 -4.71
CA ILE A 249 25.16 4.87 -4.67
C ILE A 249 26.25 3.93 -5.20
N LYS A 250 26.73 4.15 -6.43
CA LYS A 250 27.66 3.22 -7.10
C LYS A 250 29.03 3.81 -7.27
N THR A 251 30.07 3.03 -7.05
CA THR A 251 31.43 3.40 -7.43
C THR A 251 31.52 3.51 -8.95
N LEU A 252 32.15 4.57 -9.47
CA LEU A 252 32.26 4.72 -10.93
C LEU A 252 33.20 3.70 -11.58
N LYS A 253 34.20 3.21 -10.83
CA LYS A 253 35.23 2.30 -11.34
C LYS A 253 34.73 0.86 -11.48
N SER A 254 34.14 0.31 -10.43
CA SER A 254 33.74 -1.11 -10.37
C SER A 254 32.24 -1.34 -10.53
N GLY A 255 31.41 -0.30 -10.38
CA GLY A 255 29.96 -0.46 -10.34
C GLY A 255 29.45 -1.11 -9.06
N ASN A 256 30.32 -1.27 -8.06
CA ASN A 256 29.93 -1.73 -6.72
C ASN A 256 28.97 -0.74 -6.09
N ARG A 257 28.03 -1.23 -5.29
CA ARG A 257 27.04 -0.42 -4.58
C ARG A 257 27.46 -0.25 -3.13
N LEU A 258 27.26 0.97 -2.61
CA LEU A 258 27.24 1.18 -1.18
C LEU A 258 26.11 0.34 -0.58
N SER A 259 26.41 -0.44 0.45
CA SER A 259 25.52 -1.42 1.05
C SER A 259 25.67 -1.37 2.58
N GLU A 260 24.55 -1.37 3.28
CA GLU A 260 24.50 -1.39 4.75
C GLU A 260 24.54 -2.83 5.31
N TYR A 261 25.25 -3.00 6.42
CA TYR A 261 25.21 -4.24 7.21
C TYR A 261 25.53 -3.96 8.68
N TYR A 262 24.55 -4.18 9.57
CA TYR A 262 24.65 -3.89 11.01
C TYR A 262 25.22 -2.50 11.30
N THR A 263 24.65 -1.49 10.65
CA THR A 263 25.04 -0.08 10.69
C THR A 263 26.33 0.28 9.95
N SER A 264 27.21 -0.66 9.63
CA SER A 264 28.42 -0.42 8.84
C SER A 264 28.10 -0.32 7.34
N LEU A 265 28.98 0.34 6.58
CA LEU A 265 28.82 0.54 5.13
C LEU A 265 29.95 -0.14 4.36
N TYR A 266 29.58 -0.75 3.24
CA TYR A 266 30.49 -1.53 2.38
C TYR A 266 30.25 -1.23 0.91
N ALA A 267 31.29 -1.29 0.07
CA ALA A 267 31.20 -1.11 -1.37
C ALA A 267 31.28 -2.47 -2.09
N ASN A 268 30.16 -3.20 -2.10
CA ASN A 268 30.08 -4.58 -2.59
C ASN A 268 29.53 -4.68 -4.02
N ALA A 269 29.74 -5.83 -4.66
CA ALA A 269 29.04 -6.15 -5.91
C ALA A 269 27.52 -6.14 -5.67
N PRO A 270 26.70 -5.74 -6.67
CA PRO A 270 25.24 -5.68 -6.53
C PRO A 270 24.63 -6.98 -5.99
N ALA A 271 24.02 -6.89 -4.81
CA ALA A 271 23.31 -7.96 -4.12
C ALA A 271 21.79 -7.87 -4.28
N ASN A 272 21.27 -6.78 -4.86
CA ASN A 272 19.87 -6.61 -5.24
C ASN A 272 18.92 -6.81 -4.05
N ASN A 273 19.15 -6.04 -2.99
CA ASN A 273 18.35 -6.03 -1.77
C ASN A 273 18.22 -4.60 -1.20
N TYR A 274 17.43 -4.43 -0.13
CA TYR A 274 17.16 -3.12 0.47
C TYR A 274 18.37 -2.46 1.14
N ASN A 275 19.43 -3.21 1.43
CA ASN A 275 20.63 -2.65 2.07
C ASN A 275 21.42 -1.75 1.10
N GLU A 276 21.19 -1.89 -0.21
CA GLU A 276 21.84 -1.10 -1.27
C GLU A 276 21.00 0.09 -1.73
N LEU A 277 19.80 0.25 -1.18
CA LEU A 277 18.85 1.27 -1.59
C LEU A 277 18.82 2.41 -0.58
N PHE A 278 18.93 3.63 -1.08
CA PHE A 278 18.90 4.84 -0.28
C PHE A 278 17.79 5.77 -0.76
N VAL A 279 17.27 6.60 0.12
CA VAL A 279 16.45 7.76 -0.21
C VAL A 279 17.33 9.00 -0.03
N TRP A 280 17.47 9.80 -1.09
CA TRP A 280 18.18 11.06 -1.04
C TRP A 280 17.21 12.20 -0.71
N ASP A 281 17.20 12.60 0.56
CA ASP A 281 16.55 13.84 0.99
C ASP A 281 17.47 15.02 0.70
N GLN A 282 17.39 15.53 -0.53
CA GLN A 282 18.24 16.62 -1.00
C GLN A 282 17.99 17.93 -0.23
N ALA A 283 16.77 18.16 0.25
CA ALA A 283 16.42 19.37 1.00
C ALA A 283 17.14 19.41 2.35
N ASN A 284 17.17 18.26 3.04
CA ASN A 284 17.86 18.13 4.32
C ASN A 284 19.30 17.61 4.22
N LYS A 285 19.79 17.32 3.00
CA LYS A 285 21.13 16.77 2.70
C LYS A 285 21.39 15.41 3.35
N MET A 286 20.38 14.55 3.44
CA MET A 286 20.45 13.28 4.17
C MET A 286 20.26 12.08 3.23
N LEU A 287 21.04 11.02 3.44
CA LEU A 287 20.89 9.73 2.77
C LEU A 287 20.33 8.73 3.77
N LYS A 288 19.09 8.28 3.57
CA LYS A 288 18.46 7.27 4.43
C LYS A 288 18.52 5.89 3.77
N VAL A 289 19.10 4.89 4.40
CA VAL A 289 19.12 3.51 3.87
C VAL A 289 17.76 2.84 4.09
N ALA A 290 17.32 2.04 3.11
CA ALA A 290 16.00 1.42 3.13
C ALA A 290 15.89 0.22 4.07
N SER A 291 17.00 -0.50 4.33
CA SER A 291 17.05 -1.71 5.15
C SER A 291 16.67 -1.48 6.61
N ASN A 292 17.29 -0.48 7.25
CA ASN A 292 17.14 -0.20 8.68
C ASN A 292 16.51 1.18 8.96
N ASN A 293 16.15 1.94 7.91
CA ASN A 293 15.57 3.29 7.99
C ASN A 293 16.44 4.33 8.72
N GLN A 294 17.75 4.10 8.82
CA GLN A 294 18.70 5.03 9.41
C GLN A 294 19.41 5.87 8.35
N CYS A 295 20.03 6.96 8.79
CA CYS A 295 20.71 7.91 7.93
C CYS A 295 22.21 7.69 7.95
N LEU A 296 22.85 7.87 6.80
CA LEU A 296 24.31 7.87 6.69
C LEU A 296 24.88 8.99 7.56
N ASP A 297 25.70 8.62 8.53
CA ASP A 297 26.21 9.48 9.59
C ASP A 297 27.74 9.37 9.63
N ALA A 298 28.41 10.52 9.57
CA ALA A 298 29.85 10.65 9.70
C ALA A 298 30.20 11.34 11.02
N TYR A 299 30.58 10.54 12.03
CA TYR A 299 30.86 11.03 13.37
C TYR A 299 32.36 11.06 13.64
N LYS A 300 32.79 11.97 14.53
CA LYS A 300 34.16 11.99 15.03
C LYS A 300 34.30 11.00 16.17
N ASP A 301 35.15 10.00 16.00
CA ASP A 301 35.45 9.03 17.06
C ASP A 301 36.22 9.72 18.19
N ASN A 302 35.79 9.50 19.42
CA ASN A 302 36.43 10.09 20.60
C ASN A 302 37.76 9.39 20.95
N ALA A 303 37.98 8.17 20.47
CA ALA A 303 39.16 7.38 20.78
C ALA A 303 40.42 7.86 20.02
N ASP A 304 40.29 8.14 18.72
CA ASP A 304 41.40 8.55 17.87
C ASP A 304 41.18 9.87 17.12
N GLY A 305 40.01 10.50 17.28
CA GLY A 305 39.67 11.77 16.67
C GLY A 305 39.39 11.69 15.17
N LYS A 306 39.37 10.49 14.57
CA LYS A 306 39.08 10.31 13.14
C LYS A 306 37.60 10.37 12.88
N VAL A 307 37.23 10.77 11.67
CA VAL A 307 35.84 10.69 11.23
C VAL A 307 35.58 9.26 10.76
N GLN A 308 34.52 8.64 11.26
CA GLN A 308 34.06 7.30 10.91
C GLN A 308 32.69 7.42 10.24
N VAL A 309 32.30 6.43 9.46
CA VAL A 309 30.98 6.39 8.80
C VAL A 309 30.19 5.15 9.23
N HIS A 310 28.93 5.36 9.55
CA HIS A 310 27.96 4.32 9.84
C HIS A 310 26.56 4.81 9.48
N THR A 311 25.53 4.02 9.80
CA THR A 311 24.15 4.51 9.82
C THR A 311 23.70 4.74 11.26
N TYR A 312 22.90 5.79 11.46
CA TYR A 312 22.41 6.22 12.77
C TYR A 312 20.96 6.73 12.65
N PRO A 313 20.12 6.67 13.70
CA PRO A 313 18.77 7.23 13.67
C PRO A 313 18.75 8.63 13.06
N CYS A 314 17.85 8.82 12.09
CA CYS A 314 17.77 10.06 11.33
C CYS A 314 17.32 11.23 12.22
N ASP A 315 18.09 12.31 12.21
CA ASP A 315 17.72 13.59 12.82
C ASP A 315 18.09 14.72 11.86
N VAL A 316 17.10 15.50 11.46
CA VAL A 316 17.28 16.63 10.54
C VAL A 316 18.20 17.72 11.12
N ASN A 317 18.39 17.76 12.44
CA ASN A 317 19.28 18.69 13.12
C ASN A 317 20.69 18.14 13.36
N ASN A 318 20.91 16.83 13.14
CA ASN A 318 22.22 16.23 13.34
C ASN A 318 23.18 16.61 12.20
N GLY A 319 24.21 17.38 12.56
CA GLY A 319 25.25 17.86 11.63
C GLY A 319 26.13 16.76 11.03
N ASN A 320 26.18 15.57 11.65
CA ASN A 320 26.92 14.41 11.14
C ASN A 320 26.19 13.67 10.02
N GLN A 321 24.93 14.02 9.74
CA GLN A 321 24.11 13.33 8.73
C GLN A 321 23.97 14.15 7.45
N LYS A 322 24.85 15.13 7.25
CA LYS A 322 24.73 16.13 6.19
C LYS A 322 25.78 15.90 5.11
N TRP A 323 25.32 15.67 3.88
CA TRP A 323 26.16 15.31 2.76
C TRP A 323 26.01 16.30 1.60
N ASN A 324 27.11 16.63 0.94
CA ASN A 324 27.14 17.41 -0.28
C ASN A 324 27.56 16.51 -1.43
N TYR A 325 26.63 16.17 -2.31
CA TYR A 325 26.96 15.51 -3.57
C TYR A 325 27.34 16.53 -4.63
N ASN A 326 28.58 16.46 -5.11
CA ASN A 326 29.04 17.29 -6.23
C ASN A 326 28.89 16.51 -7.54
N THR A 327 27.99 16.98 -8.41
CA THR A 327 27.68 16.31 -9.68
C THR A 327 28.80 16.38 -10.71
N ASN A 328 29.75 17.32 -10.58
CA ASN A 328 30.89 17.48 -11.49
C ASN A 328 32.04 16.55 -11.09
N THR A 329 32.44 16.58 -9.82
CA THR A 329 33.53 15.74 -9.30
C THR A 329 33.08 14.33 -8.94
N LYS A 330 31.77 14.11 -8.85
CA LYS A 330 31.11 12.86 -8.44
C LYS A 330 31.44 12.45 -7.00
N THR A 331 31.76 13.42 -6.14
CA THR A 331 32.14 13.14 -4.74
C THR A 331 30.98 13.38 -3.78
N LEU A 332 30.91 12.57 -2.73
CA LEU A 332 30.06 12.80 -1.55
C LEU A 332 30.96 13.34 -0.43
N GLU A 333 30.95 14.66 -0.26
CA GLU A 333 31.68 15.33 0.82
C GLU A 333 30.76 15.54 2.03
N HIS A 334 31.28 15.37 3.24
CA HIS A 334 30.54 15.67 4.44
C HIS A 334 30.38 17.18 4.63
N ALA A 335 29.18 17.65 4.96
CA ALA A 335 28.86 19.07 4.94
C ALA A 335 29.41 19.85 6.16
N THR A 336 29.65 19.18 7.29
CA THR A 336 30.19 19.83 8.51
C THR A 336 31.64 19.44 8.82
N HIS A 337 32.10 18.28 8.34
CA HIS A 337 33.50 17.86 8.41
C HIS A 337 34.17 18.19 7.07
N ALA A 338 34.39 19.48 6.82
CA ALA A 338 34.90 19.98 5.54
C ALA A 338 36.19 19.27 5.12
N GLY A 339 36.27 18.89 3.83
CA GLY A 339 37.39 18.13 3.29
C GLY A 339 37.38 16.63 3.61
N GLN A 340 36.31 16.08 4.22
CA GLN A 340 36.12 14.65 4.38
C GLN A 340 35.13 14.11 3.35
N CYS A 341 35.54 13.11 2.58
CA CYS A 341 34.77 12.48 1.51
C CYS A 341 34.49 11.01 1.84
N LEU A 342 33.35 10.51 1.39
CA LEU A 342 33.06 9.07 1.38
C LEU A 342 34.00 8.39 0.39
N ASP A 343 34.76 7.41 0.87
CA ASP A 343 35.80 6.70 0.13
C ASP A 343 35.56 5.19 0.22
N ALA A 344 35.68 4.50 -0.92
CA ALA A 344 35.66 3.05 -0.98
C ALA A 344 37.00 2.55 -1.55
N ASP A 345 37.94 2.32 -0.64
CA ASP A 345 39.25 1.78 -1.00
C ASP A 345 39.14 0.28 -1.31
N PRO A 346 39.39 -0.14 -2.58
CA PRO A 346 39.27 -1.54 -2.96
C PRO A 346 40.38 -2.43 -2.39
N THR A 347 41.38 -1.87 -1.69
CA THR A 347 42.44 -2.64 -1.02
C THR A 347 41.98 -3.25 0.30
N TYR A 348 40.87 -2.79 0.88
CA TYR A 348 40.25 -3.43 2.04
C TYR A 348 39.61 -4.74 1.66
N ALA A 349 40.08 -5.84 2.26
CA ALA A 349 39.59 -7.18 1.99
C ALA A 349 38.11 -7.39 2.38
N ASP A 350 37.60 -6.61 3.33
CA ASP A 350 36.20 -6.60 3.75
C ASP A 350 35.36 -5.56 3.00
N HIS A 351 35.97 -4.76 2.12
CA HIS A 351 35.34 -3.74 1.28
C HIS A 351 34.54 -2.67 2.05
N HIS A 352 34.90 -2.36 3.29
CA HIS A 352 34.21 -1.30 4.04
C HIS A 352 34.43 0.07 3.36
N ALA A 353 33.40 0.91 3.42
CA ALA A 353 33.52 2.32 3.09
C ALA A 353 34.05 3.08 4.31
N GLN A 354 34.78 4.16 4.07
CA GLN A 354 35.41 4.98 5.10
C GLN A 354 35.21 6.47 4.82
N MET A 355 35.54 7.30 5.80
CA MET A 355 35.78 8.73 5.58
C MET A 355 37.26 8.95 5.32
N TRP A 356 37.57 9.72 4.28
CA TRP A 356 38.95 10.07 3.94
C TRP A 356 39.07 11.52 3.49
N ALA A 357 40.30 12.05 3.51
CA ALA A 357 40.56 13.37 2.94
C ALA A 357 40.13 13.42 1.46
N CYS A 358 39.30 14.41 1.12
CA CYS A 358 38.86 14.63 -0.25
C CYS A 358 40.07 14.87 -1.16
N THR A 359 40.23 14.02 -2.17
CA THR A 359 41.38 14.06 -3.08
C THR A 359 40.89 14.25 -4.52
N PRO A 360 41.33 15.31 -5.23
CA PRO A 360 40.92 15.56 -6.61
C PRO A 360 41.16 14.34 -7.51
N ASN A 361 40.14 13.95 -8.29
CA ASN A 361 40.17 12.81 -9.21
C ASN A 361 40.49 11.45 -8.57
N ASN A 362 40.32 11.30 -7.25
CA ASN A 362 40.41 9.99 -6.62
C ASN A 362 39.21 9.13 -7.01
N ILE A 363 39.47 8.09 -7.79
CA ILE A 363 38.44 7.19 -8.34
C ILE A 363 37.68 6.41 -7.24
N ASN A 364 38.28 6.25 -6.05
CA ASN A 364 37.66 5.58 -4.90
C ASN A 364 36.62 6.49 -4.21
N GLN A 365 36.64 7.79 -4.49
CA GLN A 365 35.72 8.80 -3.94
C GLN A 365 34.66 9.23 -4.96
N GLN A 366 34.62 8.57 -6.12
CA GLN A 366 33.69 8.90 -7.19
C GLN A 366 32.50 7.96 -7.21
N TRP A 367 31.32 8.57 -7.08
CA TRP A 367 30.04 7.90 -6.92
C TRP A 367 29.00 8.41 -7.94
N SER A 368 28.23 7.51 -8.53
CA SER A 368 26.94 7.86 -9.15
C SER A 368 25.81 7.66 -8.15
N LEU A 369 24.88 8.62 -8.11
CA LEU A 369 23.62 8.49 -7.39
C LEU A 369 22.54 8.29 -8.46
N ASP A 370 22.23 7.03 -8.73
CA ASP A 370 21.30 6.68 -9.81
C ASP A 370 19.97 6.26 -9.22
N THR A 371 18.88 6.80 -9.73
CA THR A 371 17.53 6.32 -9.42
C THR A 371 17.44 4.83 -9.71
N PHE A 372 16.95 4.08 -8.73
CA PHE A 372 16.76 2.65 -8.82
C PHE A 372 15.35 2.36 -9.38
N PHE A 373 15.32 1.59 -10.45
CA PHE A 373 14.10 1.10 -11.08
C PHE A 373 14.28 -0.39 -11.35
N GLY A 374 14.52 -1.16 -10.27
CA GLY A 374 14.83 -2.59 -10.32
C GLY A 374 15.94 -3.04 -11.26
#